data_AF-A0A349GP73-F1
#
_entry.id   AF-A0A349GP73-F1
#
_cell.length_a   1.000
_cell.length_b   1.000
_cell.length_c   1.000
_cell.angle_alpha   90.00
_cell.angle_beta   90.00
_cell.angle_gamma   90.00
#
_symmetry.space_group_name_H-M   'P 1'
#
loop_
_entity.id
_entity.type
_entity.pdbx_description
1 polymer ?
#
loop_
_entity_poly.entity_id
_entity_poly.type
_entity_poly.pdbx_seq_one_letter_code
_entity_poly.pdbx_strand_id
1 'polypeptide(L)'
;MKKISKEEIKILYGIAASAGLVDNSNHNEDGFHQIVYQVSGKSSVRELTQEEYKKVKSRLKEYISLTDENTDGMITIRQKRKIYAQMIELSELSPSEKSRDERLCGIVRKTLKISSFPSEPLKWVKKREATKLIQIIGFYIETERNKREREDMKNEHG
;
A
#
# COMPACT_ATOMS: atom_id res chain seq x y z
N MET A 1 8.45 33.08 11.27
CA MET A 1 7.51 32.03 10.83
C MET A 1 7.85 30.70 11.50
N LYS A 2 6.85 29.95 11.98
CA LYS A 2 7.06 28.67 12.65
C LYS A 2 7.38 27.58 11.61
N LYS A 3 8.55 26.95 11.73
CA LYS A 3 8.91 25.76 10.93
C LYS A 3 8.05 24.57 11.35
N ILE A 4 7.87 23.63 10.44
CA ILE A 4 7.10 22.41 10.68
C ILE A 4 7.85 21.42 11.59
N SER A 5 7.11 20.59 12.32
CA SER A 5 7.65 19.58 13.24
C SER A 5 8.16 18.33 12.51
N LYS A 6 8.90 17.49 13.23
CA LYS A 6 9.33 16.18 12.72
C LYS A 6 8.13 15.26 12.40
N GLU A 7 7.03 15.33 13.17
CA GLU A 7 5.82 14.56 12.83
C GLU A 7 5.17 15.04 11.54
N GLU A 8 5.13 16.34 11.30
CA GLU A 8 4.54 16.90 10.08
C GLU A 8 5.35 16.51 8.84
N ILE A 9 6.67 16.48 8.95
CA ILE A 9 7.56 15.94 7.91
C ILE A 9 7.23 14.46 7.64
N LYS A 10 7.11 13.62 8.69
CA LYS A 10 6.73 12.21 8.53
C LYS A 10 5.36 12.06 7.87
N ILE A 11 4.39 12.91 8.20
CA ILE A 11 3.07 12.92 7.57
C ILE A 11 3.18 13.20 6.07
N LEU A 12 3.97 14.19 5.64
CA LEU A 12 4.15 14.48 4.22
C LEU A 12 4.76 13.30 3.47
N TYR A 13 5.83 12.70 3.98
CA TYR A 13 6.44 11.51 3.37
C TYR A 13 5.46 10.33 3.34
N GLY A 14 4.64 10.14 4.37
CA GLY A 14 3.63 9.07 4.39
C GLY A 14 2.54 9.26 3.32
N ILE A 15 2.12 10.51 3.07
CA ILE A 15 1.16 10.83 2.01
C ILE A 15 1.83 10.67 0.64
N ALA A 16 3.05 11.18 0.46
CA ALA A 16 3.78 11.07 -0.79
C ALA A 16 4.11 9.61 -1.16
N ALA A 17 4.48 8.77 -0.19
CA ALA A 17 4.64 7.33 -0.39
C ALA A 17 3.30 6.67 -0.77
N SER A 18 2.19 7.11 -0.17
CA SER A 18 0.85 6.64 -0.55
C SER A 18 0.46 7.05 -1.97
N ALA A 19 0.99 8.18 -2.45
CA ALA A 19 0.85 8.66 -3.81
C ALA A 19 1.80 7.99 -4.82
N GLY A 20 2.72 7.13 -4.35
CA GLY A 20 3.75 6.50 -5.20
C GLY A 20 4.80 7.49 -5.72
N LEU A 21 4.98 8.62 -5.03
CA LEU A 21 5.88 9.71 -5.42
C LEU A 21 7.26 9.64 -4.75
N VAL A 22 7.44 8.68 -3.84
CA VAL A 22 8.70 8.47 -3.12
C VAL A 22 9.39 7.27 -3.75
N ASP A 23 10.56 7.51 -4.30
CA ASP A 23 11.43 6.46 -4.82
C ASP A 23 12.56 6.22 -3.81
N ASN A 24 12.65 4.98 -3.29
CA ASN A 24 13.69 4.60 -2.34
C ASN A 24 15.08 4.48 -2.99
N SER A 25 15.16 4.54 -4.33
CA SER A 25 16.42 4.43 -5.06
C SER A 25 17.16 5.77 -5.21
N ASN A 26 16.48 6.92 -5.13
CA ASN A 26 17.12 8.23 -5.29
C ASN A 26 16.48 9.30 -4.38
N HIS A 27 17.11 9.58 -3.24
CA HIS A 27 16.57 10.44 -2.18
C HIS A 27 16.45 11.94 -2.51
N ASN A 28 17.03 12.41 -3.62
CA ASN A 28 17.14 13.85 -3.94
C ASN A 28 16.28 14.33 -5.11
N GLU A 29 15.67 13.44 -5.90
CA GLU A 29 14.90 13.81 -7.10
C GLU A 29 13.62 12.97 -7.27
N ASP A 30 13.03 12.53 -6.16
CA ASP A 30 11.73 11.86 -6.22
C ASP A 30 10.60 12.87 -6.55
N GLY A 31 9.50 12.38 -7.12
CA GLY A 31 8.36 13.21 -7.49
C GLY A 31 7.77 13.98 -6.30
N PHE A 32 8.06 13.55 -5.07
CA PHE A 32 7.71 14.27 -3.85
C PHE A 32 8.49 15.59 -3.71
N HIS A 33 9.82 15.58 -3.83
CA HIS A 33 10.62 16.80 -3.75
C HIS A 33 10.28 17.80 -4.87
N GLN A 34 9.89 17.32 -6.05
CA GLN A 34 9.39 18.18 -7.13
C GLN A 34 8.11 18.94 -6.72
N ILE A 35 7.14 18.25 -6.10
CA ILE A 35 5.91 18.90 -5.61
C ILE A 35 6.22 19.91 -4.50
N VAL A 36 7.13 19.56 -3.59
CA VAL A 36 7.56 20.47 -2.51
C VAL A 36 8.17 21.73 -3.11
N TYR A 37 9.06 21.59 -4.08
CA TYR A 37 9.68 22.72 -4.76
C TYR A 37 8.66 23.56 -5.52
N GLN A 38 7.74 22.95 -6.29
CA GLN A 38 6.72 23.68 -7.04
C GLN A 38 5.78 24.49 -6.14
N VAL A 39 5.42 23.96 -4.96
CA VAL A 39 4.45 24.61 -4.06
C VAL A 39 5.10 25.65 -3.14
N SER A 40 6.36 25.43 -2.74
CA SER A 40 7.03 26.24 -1.71
C SER A 40 8.27 26.99 -2.18
N GLY A 41 8.82 26.66 -3.35
CA GLY A 41 10.11 27.13 -3.85
C GLY A 41 11.33 26.56 -3.10
N LYS A 42 11.12 25.59 -2.19
CA LYS A 42 12.17 25.07 -1.30
C LYS A 42 12.65 23.70 -1.73
N SER A 43 13.95 23.50 -1.66
CA SER A 43 14.61 22.24 -1.95
C SER A 43 14.49 21.24 -0.79
N SER A 44 14.22 21.73 0.44
CA SER A 44 14.08 20.88 1.62
C SER A 44 12.71 21.00 2.28
N VAL A 45 12.11 19.84 2.56
CA VAL A 45 10.88 19.71 3.34
C VAL A 45 11.02 20.31 4.75
N ARG A 46 12.23 20.28 5.32
CA ARG A 46 12.52 20.82 6.66
C ARG A 46 12.42 22.34 6.75
N GLU A 47 12.49 23.01 5.61
CA GLU A 47 12.47 24.47 5.53
C GLU A 47 11.04 25.01 5.38
N LEU A 48 10.05 24.12 5.26
CA LEU A 48 8.66 24.51 5.08
C LEU A 48 8.12 25.28 6.30
N THR A 49 7.36 26.32 6.00
CA THR A 49 6.50 27.02 6.96
C THR A 49 5.22 26.23 7.16
N GLN A 50 4.47 26.56 8.22
CA GLN A 50 3.17 25.95 8.46
C GLN A 50 2.15 26.16 7.33
N GLU A 51 2.20 27.32 6.66
CA GLU A 51 1.32 27.57 5.52
C GLU A 51 1.71 26.75 4.29
N GLU A 52 3.01 26.65 4.00
CA GLU A 52 3.52 25.81 2.92
C GLU A 52 3.25 24.33 3.18
N TYR A 53 3.41 23.86 4.41
CA TYR A 53 3.04 22.48 4.78
C TYR A 53 1.58 22.18 4.47
N LYS A 54 0.65 23.08 4.82
CA LYS A 54 -0.78 22.91 4.49
C LYS A 54 -1.00 22.84 2.98
N LYS A 55 -0.33 23.70 2.20
CA LYS A 55 -0.42 23.72 0.73
C LYS A 55 0.13 22.43 0.11
N VAL A 56 1.34 22.02 0.50
CA VAL A 56 1.98 20.78 0.02
C VAL A 56 1.12 19.58 0.38
N LYS A 57 0.65 19.49 1.63
CA LYS A 57 -0.25 18.42 2.06
C LYS A 57 -1.54 18.37 1.25
N SER A 58 -2.15 19.51 0.95
CA SER A 58 -3.35 19.58 0.12
C SER A 58 -3.06 19.11 -1.31
N ARG A 59 -1.94 19.56 -1.90
CA ARG A 59 -1.54 19.18 -3.25
C ARG A 59 -1.26 17.69 -3.37
N LEU A 60 -0.61 17.09 -2.37
CA LEU A 60 -0.39 15.65 -2.32
C LEU A 60 -1.70 14.87 -2.20
N LYS A 61 -2.65 15.35 -1.40
CA LYS A 61 -3.98 14.72 -1.28
C LYS A 61 -4.79 14.84 -2.57
N GLU A 62 -4.74 15.98 -3.24
CA GLU A 62 -5.35 16.19 -4.54
C GLU A 62 -4.72 15.27 -5.58
N TYR A 63 -3.39 15.13 -5.59
CA TYR A 63 -2.71 14.18 -6.48
C TYR A 63 -3.15 12.74 -6.22
N ILE A 64 -3.33 12.33 -4.96
CA ILE A 64 -3.93 11.03 -4.63
C ILE A 64 -5.37 10.95 -5.13
N SER A 65 -6.18 11.99 -4.96
CA SER A 65 -7.55 12.03 -5.49
C SER A 65 -7.56 11.85 -7.00
N LEU A 66 -6.77 12.63 -7.75
CA LEU A 66 -6.68 12.58 -9.20
C LEU A 66 -6.13 11.25 -9.73
N THR A 67 -5.26 10.58 -8.97
CA THR A 67 -4.74 9.24 -9.32
C THR A 67 -5.65 8.10 -8.86
N ASP A 68 -6.48 8.32 -7.83
CA ASP A 68 -7.57 7.44 -7.41
C ASP A 68 -8.89 7.72 -8.18
N GLU A 69 -8.96 8.83 -8.93
CA GLU A 69 -10.10 9.30 -9.73
C GLU A 69 -10.25 8.44 -10.98
N ASN A 70 -10.76 7.24 -10.72
CA ASN A 70 -11.75 6.53 -11.54
C ASN A 70 -12.24 5.27 -10.79
N THR A 71 -12.35 5.35 -9.46
CA THR A 71 -12.86 4.25 -8.64
C THR A 71 -14.07 4.71 -7.84
N ASP A 72 -15.23 4.71 -8.51
CA ASP A 72 -16.57 5.00 -7.97
C ASP A 72 -16.92 4.10 -6.75
N GLY A 73 -16.30 4.37 -5.59
CA GLY A 73 -16.28 3.48 -4.43
C GLY A 73 -15.47 2.18 -4.59
N MET A 74 -14.86 1.96 -5.76
CA MET A 74 -14.08 0.75 -6.08
C MET A 74 -12.70 0.75 -5.42
N ILE A 75 -12.09 -0.43 -5.33
CA ILE A 75 -10.76 -0.65 -4.75
C ILE A 75 -9.70 0.28 -5.37
N THR A 76 -8.88 0.92 -4.54
CA THR A 76 -7.82 1.82 -5.01
C THR A 76 -6.62 1.06 -5.58
N ILE A 77 -5.80 1.73 -6.40
CA ILE A 77 -4.56 1.14 -6.94
C ILE A 77 -3.63 0.68 -5.82
N ARG A 78 -3.52 1.48 -4.76
CA ARG A 78 -2.71 1.15 -3.58
C ARG A 78 -3.19 -0.12 -2.89
N GLN A 79 -4.50 -0.28 -2.74
CA GLN A 79 -5.08 -1.48 -2.15
C GLN A 79 -4.85 -2.71 -3.05
N LYS A 80 -5.02 -2.58 -4.37
CA LYS A 80 -4.68 -3.66 -5.32
C LYS A 80 -3.22 -4.08 -5.19
N ARG A 81 -2.28 -3.12 -5.27
CA ARG A 81 -0.83 -3.38 -5.12
C ARG A 81 -0.52 -4.12 -3.83
N LYS A 82 -1.09 -3.68 -2.70
CA LYS A 82 -0.88 -4.32 -1.40
C LYS A 82 -1.40 -5.76 -1.38
N ILE A 83 -2.60 -6.01 -1.88
CA ILE A 83 -3.16 -7.37 -1.98
C ILE A 83 -2.26 -8.27 -2.83
N TYR A 84 -1.80 -7.80 -3.99
CA TYR A 84 -0.91 -8.58 -4.85
C TYR A 84 0.44 -8.87 -4.21
N ALA A 85 1.05 -7.90 -3.54
CA ALA A 85 2.30 -8.11 -2.79
C ALA A 85 2.14 -9.19 -1.71
N GLN A 86 1.06 -9.12 -0.93
CA GLN A 86 0.74 -10.13 0.08
C GLN A 86 0.48 -11.52 -0.55
N MET A 87 -0.15 -11.59 -1.72
CA MET A 87 -0.35 -12.87 -2.41
C MET A 87 0.95 -13.49 -2.92
N ILE A 88 1.94 -12.68 -3.31
CA ILE A 88 3.29 -13.16 -3.67
C ILE A 88 3.93 -13.79 -2.43
N GLU A 89 4.01 -13.03 -1.33
CA GLU A 89 4.57 -13.48 -0.05
C GLU A 89 3.89 -14.76 0.46
N LEU A 90 2.55 -14.82 0.43
CA LEU A 90 1.81 -16.02 0.83
C LEU A 90 2.13 -17.23 -0.06
N SER A 91 2.45 -17.01 -1.34
CA SER A 91 2.78 -18.10 -2.26
C SER A 91 4.18 -18.65 -2.03
N GLU A 92 5.12 -17.81 -1.59
CA GLU A 92 6.45 -18.24 -1.18
C GLU A 92 6.40 -19.03 0.13
N LEU A 93 5.54 -18.61 1.07
CA LEU A 93 5.33 -19.29 2.36
C LEU A 93 4.51 -20.58 2.26
N SER A 94 3.55 -20.62 1.33
CA SER A 94 2.66 -21.76 1.14
C SER A 94 2.48 -21.99 -0.36
N PRO A 95 3.43 -22.70 -1.00
CA PRO A 95 3.34 -23.07 -2.40
C PRO A 95 2.07 -23.90 -2.65
N SER A 96 1.47 -23.70 -3.82
CA SER A 96 0.26 -24.41 -4.22
C SER A 96 0.27 -24.62 -5.72
N GLU A 97 -0.35 -25.70 -6.19
CA GLU A 97 -0.53 -25.95 -7.63
C GLU A 97 -1.42 -24.90 -8.30
N LYS A 98 -2.32 -24.26 -7.54
CA LYS A 98 -3.18 -23.19 -8.05
C LYS A 98 -2.39 -21.90 -8.21
N SER A 99 -2.66 -21.20 -9.30
CA SER A 99 -2.07 -19.88 -9.56
C SER A 99 -2.47 -18.87 -8.47
N ARG A 100 -1.66 -17.81 -8.33
CA ARG A 100 -1.93 -16.72 -7.38
C ARG A 100 -3.32 -16.11 -7.58
N ASP A 101 -3.71 -15.92 -8.83
CA ASP A 101 -5.00 -15.31 -9.17
C ASP A 101 -6.17 -16.24 -8.84
N GLU A 102 -6.05 -17.55 -9.05
CA GLU A 102 -7.07 -18.51 -8.63
C GLU A 102 -7.22 -18.59 -7.10
N ARG A 103 -6.09 -18.54 -6.38
CA ARG A 103 -6.09 -18.48 -4.92
C ARG A 103 -6.76 -17.20 -4.43
N LEU A 104 -6.39 -16.05 -5.01
CA LEU A 104 -7.00 -14.76 -4.70
C LEU A 104 -8.51 -14.77 -4.98
N CYS A 105 -8.94 -15.34 -6.10
CA CYS A 105 -10.36 -15.53 -6.41
C CYS A 105 -11.08 -16.38 -5.35
N GLY A 106 -10.43 -17.44 -4.87
CA GLY A 106 -10.94 -18.27 -3.78
C GLY A 106 -11.16 -17.47 -2.49
N ILE A 107 -10.18 -16.63 -2.12
CA ILE A 107 -10.27 -15.76 -0.94
C ILE A 107 -11.39 -14.72 -1.10
N VAL A 108 -11.48 -14.07 -2.27
CA VAL A 108 -12.52 -13.08 -2.59
C VAL A 108 -13.91 -13.70 -2.48
N ARG A 109 -14.14 -14.83 -3.16
CA ARG A 109 -15.43 -15.54 -3.12
C ARG A 109 -15.79 -16.01 -1.71
N LYS A 110 -14.83 -16.54 -0.96
CA LYS A 110 -15.05 -17.03 0.42
C LYS A 110 -15.43 -15.89 1.37
N THR A 111 -14.73 -14.76 1.26
CA THR A 111 -14.77 -13.65 2.24
C THR A 111 -15.84 -12.62 1.94
N LEU A 112 -15.97 -12.22 0.68
CA LEU A 112 -16.81 -11.12 0.25
C LEU A 112 -18.12 -11.60 -0.38
N LYS A 113 -18.20 -12.89 -0.74
CA LYS A 113 -19.38 -13.49 -1.38
C LYS A 113 -19.76 -12.82 -2.72
N ILE A 114 -18.76 -12.27 -3.42
CA ILE A 114 -18.90 -11.68 -4.74
C ILE A 114 -18.23 -12.55 -5.82
N SER A 115 -18.66 -12.40 -7.06
CA SER A 115 -18.03 -13.05 -8.22
C SER A 115 -16.60 -12.55 -8.43
N SER A 116 -15.69 -13.46 -8.78
CA SER A 116 -14.27 -13.18 -8.99
C SER A 116 -13.70 -14.18 -10.00
N PHE A 117 -12.88 -13.69 -10.93
CA PHE A 117 -12.33 -14.45 -12.05
C PHE A 117 -10.82 -14.25 -12.14
N PRO A 118 -10.02 -15.28 -12.50
CA PRO A 118 -8.56 -15.18 -12.48
C PRO A 118 -7.99 -14.04 -13.34
N SER A 119 -8.64 -13.70 -14.46
CA SER A 119 -8.24 -12.56 -15.30
C SER A 119 -8.38 -11.21 -14.62
N GLU A 120 -9.38 -11.05 -13.75
CA GLU A 120 -9.63 -9.82 -13.00
C GLU A 120 -10.18 -10.10 -11.59
N PRO A 121 -9.35 -10.61 -10.65
CA PRO A 121 -9.84 -11.13 -9.36
C PRO A 121 -10.52 -10.08 -8.48
N LEU A 122 -10.13 -8.81 -8.63
CA LEU A 122 -10.55 -7.68 -7.78
C LEU A 122 -11.53 -6.72 -8.48
N LYS A 123 -12.07 -7.07 -9.65
CA LYS A 123 -12.91 -6.17 -10.49
C LYS A 123 -14.07 -5.52 -9.73
N TRP A 124 -14.75 -6.31 -8.91
CA TRP A 124 -15.96 -5.90 -8.20
C TRP A 124 -15.72 -5.53 -6.74
N VAL A 125 -14.46 -5.42 -6.31
CA VAL A 125 -14.09 -5.16 -4.93
C VAL A 125 -14.14 -3.66 -4.65
N LYS A 126 -14.84 -3.26 -3.59
CA LYS A 126 -14.92 -1.88 -3.10
C LYS A 126 -13.81 -1.57 -2.10
N LYS A 127 -13.58 -0.28 -1.81
CA LYS A 127 -12.51 0.17 -0.90
C LYS A 127 -12.57 -0.50 0.49
N ARG A 128 -13.76 -0.60 1.09
CA ARG A 128 -13.94 -1.22 2.42
C ARG A 128 -13.65 -2.73 2.39
N GLU A 129 -14.09 -3.39 1.34
CA GLU A 129 -13.89 -4.83 1.13
C GLU A 129 -12.42 -5.15 0.90
N ALA A 130 -11.71 -4.30 0.15
CA ALA A 130 -10.28 -4.41 -0.06
C ALA A 130 -9.49 -4.32 1.26
N THR A 131 -9.86 -3.41 2.16
CA THR A 131 -9.25 -3.33 3.50
C THR A 131 -9.44 -4.63 4.28
N LYS A 132 -10.64 -5.24 4.19
CA LYS A 132 -10.93 -6.54 4.81
C LYS A 132 -10.07 -7.66 4.19
N LEU A 133 -9.90 -7.68 2.87
CA LEU A 133 -9.03 -8.65 2.18
C LEU A 133 -7.57 -8.52 2.64
N ILE A 134 -7.04 -7.29 2.71
CA ILE A 134 -5.67 -7.03 3.18
C ILE A 134 -5.42 -7.61 4.58
N GLN A 135 -6.40 -7.47 5.49
CA GLN A 135 -6.32 -8.03 6.83
C GLN A 135 -6.34 -9.56 6.82
N ILE A 136 -7.29 -10.17 6.10
CA ILE A 136 -7.43 -11.63 6.04
C ILE A 136 -6.22 -12.31 5.42
N ILE A 137 -5.70 -11.76 4.31
CA ILE A 137 -4.50 -12.30 3.68
C ILE A 137 -3.30 -12.12 4.63
N GLY A 138 -3.22 -11.01 5.36
CA GLY A 138 -2.23 -10.81 6.41
C GLY A 138 -2.26 -11.88 7.50
N PHE A 139 -3.46 -12.26 7.98
CA PHE A 139 -3.60 -13.36 8.94
C PHE A 139 -3.16 -14.72 8.38
N TYR A 140 -3.42 -14.99 7.08
CA TYR A 140 -2.94 -16.21 6.45
C TYR A 140 -1.42 -16.26 6.36
N ILE A 141 -0.77 -15.16 5.98
CA ILE A 141 0.70 -15.04 5.96
C ILE A 141 1.28 -15.32 7.35
N GLU A 142 0.71 -14.70 8.38
CA GLU A 142 1.18 -14.86 9.76
C GLU A 142 1.02 -16.30 10.26
N THR A 143 -0.10 -16.94 9.94
CA THR A 143 -0.34 -18.34 10.29
C THR A 143 0.70 -19.26 9.69
N GLU A 144 1.06 -19.02 8.42
CA GLU A 144 2.00 -19.82 7.67
C GLU A 144 3.46 -19.60 8.06
N ARG A 145 3.83 -18.36 8.43
CA ARG A 145 5.12 -18.08 9.09
C ARG A 145 5.27 -18.86 10.38
N ASN A 146 4.30 -18.73 11.28
CA ASN A 146 4.30 -19.42 12.57
C ASN A 146 4.32 -20.94 12.41
N LYS A 147 3.75 -21.48 11.32
CA LYS A 147 3.83 -22.91 11.02
C LYS A 147 5.25 -23.32 10.62
N ARG A 148 5.89 -22.60 9.69
CA ARG A 148 7.27 -22.89 9.27
C ARG A 148 8.26 -22.79 10.42
N GLU A 149 8.19 -21.73 11.23
CA GLU A 149 9.08 -21.57 12.39
C GLU A 149 8.98 -22.74 13.36
N ARG A 150 7.77 -23.27 13.59
CA ARG A 150 7.56 -24.45 14.44
C ARG A 150 8.07 -25.75 13.81
N GLU A 151 8.08 -25.85 12.48
CA GLU A 151 8.63 -27.00 11.76
C GLU A 151 10.16 -26.96 11.80
N ASP A 152 10.76 -25.78 11.59
CA ASP A 152 12.21 -25.56 11.66
C ASP A 152 12.76 -25.87 13.06
N MET A 153 12.10 -25.38 14.12
CA MET A 153 12.47 -25.69 15.51
C MET A 153 12.39 -27.18 15.86
N LYS A 154 11.49 -27.94 15.20
CA LYS A 154 11.40 -29.39 15.40
C LYS A 154 12.51 -30.14 14.66
N ASN A 155 12.93 -29.64 13.51
CA ASN A 155 13.97 -30.25 12.69
C ASN A 155 15.38 -29.95 13.24
N GLU A 156 15.58 -28.88 14.01
CA GLU A 156 16.86 -28.56 14.68
C GLU A 156 17.07 -29.34 16.01
N HIS A 157 16.03 -29.96 16.55
CA HIS A 157 16.06 -30.66 17.84
C HIS A 157 15.70 -32.15 17.77
N GLY A 158 15.57 -32.71 16.56
CA GLY A 158 15.33 -34.13 16.30
C GLY A 158 16.53 -34.77 15.59
#